data_AF-A0A6B2RPY3-F1
#
_entry.id   AF-A0A6B2RPY3-F1
#
_cell.length_a   1.000
_cell.length_b   1.000
_cell.length_c   1.000
_cell.angle_alpha   90.00
_cell.angle_beta   90.00
_cell.angle_gamma   90.00
#
_symmetry.space_group_name_H-M   'P 1'
#
loop_
_entity.id
_entity.type
_entity.pdbx_description
1 polymer ?
#
loop_
_entity_poly.entity_id
_entity_poly.type
_entity_poly.pdbx_seq_one_letter_code
_entity_poly.pdbx_strand_id
1 'polypeptide(L)'
;MSGGSVTGPPKAAAKDVEARPGHGTATVPDAMGRTGNSGPGPRPAQRDVRTVGTAVTVRRRPGGSLMAHAARGVAVGTAIRAAP
;
A
#
# COMPACT_ATOMS: atom_id res chain seq x y z
N MET A 1 3.64 24.80 -1.44
CA MET A 1 2.77 23.68 -1.02
C MET A 1 3.25 23.17 0.33
N SER A 2 2.52 23.44 1.41
CA SER A 2 2.85 22.87 2.72
C SER A 2 2.41 21.40 2.74
N GLY A 3 3.28 20.50 3.23
CA GLY A 3 2.95 19.09 3.41
C GLY A 3 2.28 18.89 4.77
N GLY A 4 1.13 18.22 4.80
CA GLY A 4 0.43 17.87 6.04
C GLY A 4 0.25 16.36 6.19
N SER A 5 0.19 15.88 7.43
CA SER A 5 -0.16 14.50 7.76
C SER A 5 -1.64 14.38 8.10
N VAL A 6 -2.35 13.45 7.46
CA VAL A 6 -3.73 13.10 7.84
C VAL A 6 -3.69 11.87 8.73
N THR A 7 -4.24 11.99 9.94
CA THR A 7 -4.33 10.90 10.94
C THR A 7 -5.75 10.34 11.01
N GLY A 8 -5.87 9.03 11.28
CA GLY A 8 -7.15 8.35 11.36
C GLY A 8 -7.93 8.17 10.05
N PRO A 9 -7.30 7.96 8.88
CA PRO A 9 -8.06 7.63 7.67
C PRO A 9 -8.81 6.31 7.84
N PRO A 10 -9.94 6.12 7.14
CA PRO A 10 -10.66 4.86 7.17
C PRO A 10 -9.74 3.69 6.78
N LYS A 11 -9.82 2.61 7.55
CA LYS A 11 -9.07 1.38 7.28
C LYS A 11 -10.02 0.31 6.74
N ALA A 12 -9.48 -0.60 5.94
CA ALA A 12 -10.22 -1.82 5.60
C ALA A 12 -10.47 -2.62 6.88
N ALA A 13 -11.59 -3.34 6.95
CA ALA A 13 -11.84 -4.22 8.07
C ALA A 13 -10.79 -5.33 8.11
N ALA A 14 -10.33 -5.70 9.32
CA ALA A 14 -9.27 -6.70 9.49
C ALA A 14 -9.59 -8.02 8.77
N LYS A 15 -10.83 -8.50 8.91
CA LYS A 15 -11.34 -9.71 8.22
C LYS A 15 -11.16 -9.67 6.70
N ASP A 16 -11.33 -8.49 6.08
CA ASP A 16 -11.23 -8.35 4.62
C ASP A 16 -9.75 -8.36 4.17
N VAL A 17 -8.85 -7.86 5.02
CA VAL A 17 -7.40 -7.91 4.82
C VAL A 17 -6.88 -9.34 4.99
N GLU A 18 -7.35 -10.04 6.02
CA GLU A 18 -6.95 -11.41 6.38
C GLU A 18 -7.46 -12.47 5.40
N ALA A 19 -8.58 -12.22 4.72
CA ALA A 19 -9.12 -13.14 3.72
C ALA A 19 -8.31 -13.17 2.40
N ARG A 20 -7.47 -12.17 2.14
CA ARG A 20 -6.80 -11.95 0.85
C ARG A 20 -5.41 -12.57 0.62
N PRO A 21 -4.59 -12.96 1.63
CA PRO A 21 -3.22 -13.44 1.40
C PRO A 21 -3.13 -14.68 0.50
N GLY A 22 -4.17 -15.52 0.46
CA GLY A 22 -4.23 -16.71 -0.39
C GLY A 22 -4.42 -16.41 -1.88
N HIS A 23 -4.87 -15.21 -2.24
CA HIS A 23 -5.10 -14.82 -3.63
C HIS A 23 -3.83 -14.24 -4.28
N GLY A 24 -3.67 -14.46 -5.59
CA GLY A 24 -2.63 -13.81 -6.38
C GLY A 24 -2.97 -12.36 -6.68
N THR A 25 -1.97 -11.54 -7.00
CA THR A 25 -2.17 -10.13 -7.40
C THR A 25 -2.94 -9.96 -8.71
N ALA A 26 -3.09 -11.01 -9.53
CA ALA A 26 -3.93 -11.01 -10.73
C ALA A 26 -5.42 -11.27 -10.41
N THR A 27 -5.70 -12.14 -9.43
CA THR A 27 -7.06 -12.57 -9.08
C THR A 27 -7.94 -11.41 -8.60
N VAL A 28 -7.38 -10.52 -7.78
CA VAL A 28 -8.15 -9.41 -7.19
C VAL A 28 -8.57 -8.38 -8.25
N PRO A 29 -7.66 -7.87 -9.12
CA PRO A 29 -8.05 -7.04 -10.26
C PRO A 29 -9.07 -7.69 -11.19
N ASP A 30 -8.92 -8.99 -11.51
CA ASP A 30 -9.86 -9.70 -12.38
C ASP A 30 -11.27 -9.72 -11.78
N ALA A 31 -11.39 -10.04 -10.49
CA ALA A 31 -12.66 -9.99 -9.77
C ALA A 31 -13.27 -8.57 -9.69
N MET A 32 -12.44 -7.53 -9.76
CA MET A 32 -12.86 -6.12 -9.81
C MET A 32 -13.08 -5.60 -11.25
N GLY A 33 -13.21 -6.48 -12.24
CA GLY A 33 -13.42 -6.08 -13.63
C GLY A 33 -12.15 -5.55 -14.32
N ARG A 34 -10.99 -6.11 -14.00
CA ARG A 34 -9.65 -5.73 -14.49
C ARG A 34 -9.24 -4.31 -14.13
N THR A 35 -9.51 -3.89 -12.89
CA THR A 35 -9.15 -2.56 -12.38
C THR A 35 -8.25 -2.64 -11.14
N GLY A 36 -7.66 -1.52 -10.72
CA GLY A 36 -6.95 -1.43 -9.43
C GLY A 36 -5.52 -1.97 -9.38
N ASN A 37 -4.96 -2.48 -10.49
CA ASN A 37 -3.55 -2.88 -10.56
C ASN A 37 -2.61 -1.66 -10.67
N SER A 38 -1.43 -1.73 -10.04
CA SER A 38 -0.43 -0.63 -10.06
C SER A 38 0.46 -0.60 -11.31
N GLY A 39 0.17 -1.45 -12.30
CA GLY A 39 1.00 -1.62 -13.50
C GLY A 39 2.33 -2.33 -13.21
N PRO A 40 3.20 -2.46 -14.23
CA PRO A 40 4.44 -3.26 -14.14
C PRO A 40 5.64 -2.51 -13.53
N GLY A 41 5.47 -1.24 -13.15
CA GLY A 41 6.55 -0.38 -12.64
C GLY A 41 7.15 -0.86 -11.31
N PRO A 42 6.33 -1.14 -10.27
CA PRO A 42 6.82 -1.69 -9.02
C PRO A 42 7.41 -3.09 -9.22
N ARG A 43 8.64 -3.32 -8.74
CA ARG A 43 9.30 -4.62 -8.74
C ARG A 43 9.63 -5.05 -7.31
N PRO A 44 9.22 -6.26 -6.87
CA PRO A 44 9.53 -6.73 -5.53
C PRO A 44 11.02 -7.03 -5.42
N ALA A 45 11.63 -6.62 -4.31
CA ALA A 45 13.03 -6.91 -4.01
C ALA A 45 13.24 -8.36 -3.51
N GLN A 46 12.19 -8.97 -2.96
CA GLN A 46 12.18 -10.35 -2.45
C GLN A 46 11.29 -11.23 -3.34
N ARG A 47 11.61 -12.51 -3.44
CA ARG A 47 10.80 -13.52 -4.14
C ARG A 47 9.99 -14.32 -3.14
N ASP A 48 8.87 -14.86 -3.60
CA ASP A 48 8.00 -15.78 -2.84
C ASP A 48 7.42 -15.21 -1.53
N VAL A 49 7.47 -13.89 -1.36
CA VAL A 49 6.84 -13.16 -0.25
C VAL A 49 5.61 -12.41 -0.77
N ARG A 50 4.53 -12.42 0.02
CA ARG A 50 3.29 -11.69 -0.27
C ARG A 50 2.90 -10.84 0.92
N THR A 51 2.36 -9.66 0.64
CA THR A 51 1.86 -8.74 1.66
C THR A 51 0.52 -8.18 1.22
N VAL A 52 -0.42 -8.13 2.15
CA VAL A 52 -1.71 -7.42 2.01
C VAL A 52 -1.86 -6.52 3.22
N GLY A 53 -2.44 -5.35 3.02
CA GLY A 53 -2.65 -4.41 4.10
C GLY A 53 -3.47 -3.19 3.70
N THR A 54 -3.86 -2.40 4.69
CA THR A 54 -4.43 -1.07 4.45
C THR A 54 -3.34 -0.14 3.92
N ALA A 55 -3.63 0.67 2.90
CA ALA A 55 -2.62 1.55 2.33
C ALA A 55 -2.37 2.79 3.20
N VAL A 56 -1.10 3.15 3.39
CA VAL A 56 -0.66 4.50 3.78
C VAL A 56 0.05 5.15 2.62
N THR A 57 -0.46 6.30 2.20
CA THR A 57 0.05 7.01 1.03
C THR A 57 1.07 8.06 1.45
N VAL A 58 2.24 8.04 0.80
CA VAL A 58 3.32 9.00 1.04
C VAL A 58 3.64 9.74 -0.24
N ARG A 59 3.67 11.08 -0.19
CA ARG A 59 4.23 11.93 -1.25
C ARG A 59 5.55 12.53 -0.77
N ARG A 60 6.56 12.50 -1.63
CA ARG A 60 7.92 12.99 -1.32
C ARG A 60 8.47 13.79 -2.49
N ARG A 61 9.37 14.73 -2.20
CA ARG A 61 10.21 15.34 -3.24
C ARG A 61 11.25 14.32 -3.73
N PRO A 62 11.79 14.47 -4.96
CA PRO A 62 12.94 13.70 -5.40
C PRO A 62 14.07 13.73 -4.36
N GLY A 63 14.69 12.59 -4.09
CA GLY A 63 15.79 12.46 -3.11
C GLY A 63 15.38 12.46 -1.62
N GLY A 64 14.21 12.97 -1.23
CA GLY A 64 13.84 13.07 0.20
C GLY A 64 13.15 11.83 0.76
N SER A 65 13.52 11.34 1.96
CA SER A 65 12.95 10.10 2.56
C SER A 65 12.12 10.31 3.83
N LEU A 66 12.10 11.52 4.39
CA LEU A 66 11.55 11.82 5.72
C LEU A 66 10.08 11.38 5.88
N MET A 67 9.24 11.59 4.87
CA MET A 67 7.83 11.20 4.94
C MET A 67 7.62 9.68 4.96
N ALA A 68 8.51 8.91 4.32
CA ALA A 68 8.47 7.45 4.39
C ALA A 68 8.91 6.94 5.78
N HIS A 69 9.83 7.64 6.44
CA HIS A 69 10.22 7.33 7.80
C HIS A 69 9.09 7.63 8.80
N ALA A 70 8.45 8.80 8.68
CA ALA A 70 7.29 9.17 9.49
C ALA A 70 6.11 8.19 9.35
N ALA A 71 5.92 7.61 8.16
CA ALA A 71 4.85 6.65 7.90
C ALA A 71 5.07 5.27 8.58
N ARG A 72 6.27 4.93 9.03
CA ARG A 72 6.55 3.63 9.69
C ARG A 72 5.80 3.44 11.01
N GLY A 73 5.40 4.54 11.67
CA GLY A 73 4.63 4.49 12.91
C GLY A 73 3.16 4.10 12.73
N VAL A 74 2.68 3.88 11.50
CA VAL A 74 1.29 3.48 11.26
C VAL A 74 1.17 1.95 11.38
N ALA A 75 0.25 1.52 12.26
CA ALA A 75 -0.09 0.15 12.68
C ALA A 75 0.33 -1.05 11.80
N VAL A 76 0.59 -2.19 12.46
CA VAL A 76 0.83 -3.51 11.84
C VAL A 76 -0.27 -3.87 10.82
N GLY A 77 0.10 -4.44 9.67
CA GLY A 77 -0.84 -4.78 8.59
C GLY A 77 -1.10 -3.63 7.58
N THR A 78 -0.20 -2.64 7.53
CA THR A 78 -0.28 -1.49 6.61
C THR A 78 0.76 -1.64 5.48
N ALA A 79 0.36 -1.33 4.23
CA ALA A 79 1.26 -1.27 3.08
C ALA A 79 1.52 0.20 2.69
N ILE A 80 2.78 0.58 2.51
CA ILE A 80 3.13 1.95 2.10
C ILE A 80 3.09 2.06 0.57
N ARG A 81 2.33 3.03 0.05
CA ARG A 81 2.29 3.37 -1.38
C ARG A 81 2.84 4.77 -1.59
N ALA A 82 3.83 4.90 -2.47
CA ALA A 82 4.27 6.21 -2.94
C ALA A 82 3.23 6.78 -3.92
N ALA A 83 2.81 8.02 -3.70
CA ALA A 83 2.05 8.78 -4.69
C ALA A 83 3.01 9.31 -5.78
N PRO A 84 2.55 9.45 -7.03
CA PRO A 84 3.31 10.13 -8.08
C PRO A 84 3.64 11.58 -7.70
#